data_AF-R7M1G3-F1
#
_entry.id   AF-R7M1G3-F1
#
_cell.length_a   1.000
_cell.length_b   1.000
_cell.length_c   1.000
_cell.angle_alpha   90.00
_cell.angle_beta   90.00
_cell.angle_gamma   90.00
#
_symmetry.space_group_name_H-M   'P 1'
#
loop_
_entity.id
_entity.type
_entity.pdbx_description
1 polymer ?
#
loop_
_entity_poly.entity_id
_entity_poly.type
_entity_poly.pdbx_seq_one_letter_code
_entity_poly.pdbx_strand_id
1 'polypeptide(L)'
;MYAGMQECLAQHRYAEYKHYNESFHMALWEAAGNPKLTQILASLWNGLSLGFLVTETDYAKISFFEHEQLMEALRAHDPERAKKLMDEHMKRSMDNILTNYREQVGKGGGA
;
A
#
# COMPACT_ATOMS: atom_id res chain seq x y z
N MET A 1 8.89 4.22 11.02
CA MET A 1 8.20 4.04 9.72
C MET A 1 6.80 4.63 9.74
N TYR A 2 5.87 4.12 10.57
CA TYR A 2 4.51 4.67 10.69
C TYR A 2 4.46 6.17 11.03
N ALA A 3 5.24 6.63 12.02
CA ALA A 3 5.33 8.05 12.35
C ALA A 3 5.87 8.91 11.18
N GLY A 4 6.74 8.35 10.34
CA GLY A 4 7.21 9.02 9.13
C GLY A 4 6.10 9.17 8.08
N MET A 5 5.25 8.16 7.91
CA MET A 5 4.04 8.28 7.09
C MET A 5 3.12 9.40 7.62
N GLN A 6 2.89 9.46 8.94
CA GLN A 6 2.09 10.52 9.56
C GLN A 6 2.67 11.92 9.26
N GLU A 7 3.97 12.08 9.41
CA GLU A 7 4.66 13.35 9.17
C GLU A 7 4.61 13.75 7.69
N CYS A 8 4.79 12.81 6.76
CA CYS A 8 4.62 13.06 5.33
C CYS A 8 3.23 13.61 5.00
N LEU A 9 2.19 13.05 5.62
CA LEU A 9 0.81 13.50 5.43
C LEU A 9 0.57 14.90 6.02
N ALA A 10 1.07 15.14 7.25
CA ALA A 10 0.92 16.42 7.94
C ALA A 10 1.68 17.57 7.25
N GLN A 11 2.84 17.28 6.65
CA GLN A 11 3.72 18.27 6.02
C GLN A 11 3.60 18.25 4.49
N HIS A 12 2.62 17.52 3.94
CA HIS A 12 2.33 17.40 2.50
C HIS A 12 3.52 16.93 1.65
N ARG A 13 4.43 16.14 2.24
CA ARG A 13 5.58 15.53 1.55
C ARG A 13 5.23 14.16 0.97
N TYR A 14 4.26 14.14 0.07
CA TYR A 14 3.71 12.89 -0.49
C TYR A 14 4.74 12.07 -1.28
N ALA A 15 5.72 12.70 -1.93
CA ALA A 15 6.78 12.02 -2.67
C ALA A 15 7.66 11.13 -1.77
N GLU A 16 7.77 11.45 -0.48
CA GLU A 16 8.54 10.68 0.50
C GLU A 16 7.75 9.49 1.06
N TYR A 17 6.41 9.50 0.93
CA TYR A 17 5.52 8.48 1.48
C TYR A 17 5.91 7.08 1.02
N LYS A 18 6.37 6.93 -0.24
CA LYS A 18 6.76 5.64 -0.83
C LYS A 18 7.78 4.88 0.01
N HIS A 19 8.77 5.58 0.58
CA HIS A 19 9.85 4.95 1.35
C HIS A 19 9.33 4.47 2.71
N TYR A 20 8.48 5.27 3.35
CA TYR A 20 7.86 4.89 4.62
C TYR A 20 6.82 3.79 4.47
N ASN A 21 6.08 3.79 3.36
CA ASN A 21 5.12 2.75 2.96
C ASN A 21 5.82 1.40 2.78
N GLU A 22 6.86 1.34 1.96
CA GLU A 22 7.66 0.12 1.77
C GLU A 22 8.19 -0.42 3.11
N SER A 23 8.82 0.45 3.89
CA SER A 23 9.40 0.05 5.17
C SER A 23 8.36 -0.39 6.19
N PHE A 24 7.12 0.11 6.08
CA PHE A 24 5.99 -0.34 6.90
C PHE A 24 5.61 -1.79 6.57
N HIS A 25 5.49 -2.14 5.29
CA HIS A 25 5.22 -3.51 4.87
C HIS A 25 6.34 -4.47 5.26
N MET A 26 7.61 -4.09 5.06
CA MET A 26 8.76 -4.91 5.45
C MET A 26 8.73 -5.23 6.95
N ALA A 27 8.50 -4.21 7.80
CA ALA A 27 8.41 -4.40 9.24
C ALA A 27 7.27 -5.36 9.63
N LEU A 28 6.12 -5.30 8.96
CA LEU A 28 5.01 -6.21 9.22
C LEU A 28 5.34 -7.66 8.84
N TRP A 29 5.99 -7.86 7.69
CA TRP A 29 6.37 -9.19 7.22
C TRP A 29 7.48 -9.81 8.06
N GLU A 30 8.44 -9.01 8.53
CA GLU A 30 9.46 -9.43 9.49
C GLU A 30 8.83 -9.80 10.84
N ALA A 31 7.91 -8.98 11.34
CA ALA A 31 7.21 -9.23 12.60
C ALA A 31 6.36 -10.52 12.59
N ALA A 32 5.92 -10.98 11.41
CA ALA A 32 5.21 -12.25 11.26
C ALA A 32 6.11 -13.49 11.52
N GLY A 33 7.43 -13.32 11.60
CA GLY A 33 8.36 -14.38 12.03
C GLY A 33 8.53 -15.52 11.03
N ASN A 34 8.22 -15.31 9.75
CA ASN A 34 8.39 -16.31 8.69
C ASN A 34 9.37 -15.81 7.61
N PRO A 35 10.68 -16.08 7.75
CA PRO A 35 11.71 -15.57 6.84
C PRO A 35 11.50 -15.93 5.38
N LYS A 36 10.91 -17.12 5.10
CA LYS A 36 10.62 -17.55 3.73
C LYS A 36 9.50 -16.72 3.10
N LEU A 37 8.44 -16.45 3.85
CA LEU A 37 7.37 -15.56 3.38
C LEU A 37 7.86 -14.13 3.24
N THR A 38 8.67 -13.62 4.17
CA THR A 38 9.28 -12.28 4.07
C THR A 38 10.08 -12.15 2.78
N GLN A 39 10.93 -13.13 2.44
CA GLN A 39 11.71 -13.11 1.20
C GLN A 39 10.83 -13.14 -0.06
N ILE A 40 9.76 -13.94 -0.07
CA ILE A 40 8.82 -14.00 -1.20
C ILE A 40 8.08 -12.67 -1.36
N LEU A 41 7.59 -12.08 -0.27
CA LEU A 41 6.85 -10.82 -0.32
C LEU A 41 7.77 -9.65 -0.72
N ALA A 42 8.99 -9.62 -0.21
CA ALA A 42 9.99 -8.62 -0.59
C ALA A 42 10.38 -8.72 -2.07
N SER A 43 10.47 -9.92 -2.65
CA SER A 43 10.78 -10.06 -4.08
C SER A 43 9.62 -9.68 -5.00
N LEU A 44 8.39 -9.73 -4.50
CA LEU A 44 7.18 -9.29 -5.20
C LEU A 44 6.95 -7.77 -5.09
N TRP A 45 7.66 -7.08 -4.20
CA TRP A 45 7.52 -5.64 -4.02
C TRP A 45 8.01 -4.89 -5.26
N ASN A 46 7.11 -4.11 -5.88
CA ASN A 46 7.38 -3.35 -7.09
C ASN A 46 7.10 -1.85 -6.94
N GLY A 47 7.06 -1.36 -5.69
CA GLY A 47 6.80 0.04 -5.38
C GLY A 47 5.31 0.36 -5.22
N LEU A 48 4.96 1.64 -5.39
CA LEU A 48 3.59 2.09 -5.20
C LEU A 48 2.66 1.59 -6.30
N SER A 49 1.50 1.09 -5.91
CA SER A 49 0.43 0.68 -6.83
C SER A 49 -0.34 1.91 -7.36
N LEU A 50 0.36 2.78 -8.10
CA LEU A 50 -0.22 3.97 -8.72
C LEU A 50 -1.00 3.58 -9.98
N GLY A 51 -2.28 3.92 -9.98
CA GLY A 51 -3.17 3.80 -11.14
C GLY A 51 -3.14 5.03 -12.03
N PHE A 52 -3.76 4.95 -13.21
CA PHE A 52 -3.75 6.05 -14.19
C PHE A 52 -4.52 7.26 -13.66
N LEU A 53 -5.55 6.98 -12.86
CA LEU A 53 -6.43 7.95 -12.25
C LEU A 53 -6.01 8.36 -10.84
N VAL A 54 -4.90 7.83 -10.31
CA VAL A 54 -4.52 8.03 -8.91
C VAL A 54 -3.20 8.79 -8.85
N THR A 55 -3.24 10.02 -8.33
CA THR A 55 -2.02 10.79 -8.07
C THR A 55 -1.25 10.22 -6.88
N GLU A 56 0.05 10.53 -6.77
CA GLU A 56 0.82 10.17 -5.56
C GLU A 56 0.20 10.73 -4.28
N THR A 57 -0.42 11.92 -4.37
CA THR A 57 -1.10 12.57 -3.25
C THR A 57 -2.34 11.80 -2.82
N ASP A 58 -3.19 11.42 -3.77
CA ASP A 58 -4.42 10.67 -3.47
C ASP A 58 -4.09 9.27 -2.96
N TYR A 59 -3.09 8.63 -3.57
CA TYR A 59 -2.57 7.35 -3.11
C TYR A 59 -2.09 7.43 -1.67
N ALA A 60 -1.24 8.42 -1.33
CA ALA A 60 -0.68 8.56 0.00
C ALA A 60 -1.77 8.77 1.06
N LYS A 61 -2.79 9.59 0.78
CA LYS A 61 -3.92 9.81 1.70
C LYS A 61 -4.75 8.56 1.93
N ILE A 62 -5.12 7.85 0.86
CA ILE A 62 -5.95 6.64 0.96
C ILE A 62 -5.16 5.51 1.62
N SER A 63 -3.93 5.25 1.15
CA SER A 63 -3.05 4.22 1.71
C SER A 63 -2.78 4.47 3.20
N PHE A 64 -2.54 5.73 3.60
CA PHE A 64 -2.28 6.06 4.99
C PHE A 64 -3.51 5.78 5.89
N PHE A 65 -4.71 6.13 5.44
CA PHE A 65 -5.94 5.84 6.18
C PHE A 65 -6.17 4.33 6.37
N GLU A 66 -5.83 3.51 5.37
CA GLU A 66 -5.88 2.05 5.50
C GLU A 66 -4.84 1.53 6.49
N HIS A 67 -3.62 2.07 6.46
CA HIS A 67 -2.56 1.74 7.40
C HIS A 67 -2.89 2.14 8.84
N GLU A 68 -3.60 3.24 9.05
CA GLU A 68 -4.07 3.65 10.36
C GLU A 68 -5.04 2.63 10.96
N GLN A 69 -6.05 2.20 10.19
CA GLN A 69 -6.99 1.16 10.60
C GLN A 69 -6.28 -0.18 10.87
N LEU A 70 -5.30 -0.54 10.03
CA LEU A 70 -4.49 -1.74 10.24
C LEU A 70 -3.69 -1.64 11.54
N MET A 71 -3.08 -0.49 11.82
CA MET A 71 -2.34 -0.26 13.06
C MET A 71 -3.23 -0.33 14.30
N GLU A 72 -4.47 0.14 14.23
CA GLU A 72 -5.46 -0.05 15.31
C GLU A 72 -5.71 -1.54 15.56
N ALA A 73 -5.95 -2.33 14.50
CA ALA A 73 -6.18 -3.77 14.63
C ALA A 73 -4.96 -4.51 15.19
N LEU A 74 -3.75 -4.16 14.76
CA LEU A 74 -2.51 -4.72 15.28
C LEU A 74 -2.31 -4.39 16.77
N ARG A 75 -2.55 -3.14 17.19
CA ARG A 75 -2.48 -2.72 18.60
C ARG A 75 -3.53 -3.39 19.48
N ALA A 76 -4.70 -3.68 18.92
CA ALA A 76 -5.75 -4.43 19.59
C ALA A 76 -5.49 -5.95 19.63
N HIS A 77 -4.40 -6.43 19.01
CA HIS A 77 -4.11 -7.85 18.84
C HIS A 77 -5.26 -8.62 18.17
N ASP A 78 -5.90 -8.02 17.16
CA ASP A 78 -7.01 -8.60 16.40
C ASP A 78 -6.52 -9.11 15.02
N PRO A 79 -6.10 -10.39 14.91
CA PRO A 79 -5.52 -10.92 13.69
C PRO A 79 -6.53 -11.04 12.55
N GLU A 80 -7.81 -11.30 12.85
CA GLU A 80 -8.85 -11.44 11.82
C GLU A 80 -9.16 -10.10 11.17
N ARG A 81 -9.28 -9.03 11.98
CA ARG A 81 -9.45 -7.67 11.46
C ARG A 81 -8.21 -7.23 10.69
N ALA A 82 -7.00 -7.47 11.20
CA ALA A 82 -5.77 -7.10 10.52
C ALA A 82 -5.65 -7.80 9.14
N LYS A 83 -5.97 -9.09 9.07
CA LYS A 83 -5.98 -9.86 7.83
C LYS A 83 -6.99 -9.30 6.83
N LYS A 84 -8.22 -9.02 7.29
CA LYS A 84 -9.27 -8.44 6.44
C LYS A 84 -8.86 -7.09 5.86
N LEU A 85 -8.33 -6.20 6.70
CA LEU A 85 -7.88 -4.87 6.28
C LEU A 85 -6.73 -4.93 5.26
N MET A 86 -5.78 -5.84 5.45
CA MET A 86 -4.69 -6.04 4.47
C MET A 86 -5.21 -6.61 3.14
N ASP A 87 -6.16 -7.54 3.16
CA ASP A 87 -6.80 -8.07 1.94
C ASP A 87 -7.54 -6.97 1.16
N GLU A 88 -8.29 -6.12 1.86
CA GLU A 88 -8.97 -4.96 1.27
C GLU A 88 -7.96 -3.95 0.67
N HIS A 89 -6.89 -3.63 1.40
CA HIS A 89 -5.80 -2.78 0.93
C HIS A 89 -5.14 -3.30 -0.35
N MET A 90 -4.86 -4.62 -0.41
CA MET A 90 -4.26 -5.26 -1.58
C MET A 90 -5.21 -5.27 -2.78
N LYS A 91 -6.51 -5.52 -2.58
CA LYS A 91 -7.52 -5.47 -3.65
C LYS A 91 -7.66 -4.07 -4.24
N ARG A 92 -7.74 -3.02 -3.40
CA ARG A 92 -7.75 -1.63 -3.89
C ARG A 92 -6.47 -1.30 -4.66
N SER A 93 -5.32 -1.73 -4.15
CA SER A 93 -4.02 -1.51 -4.82
C SER A 93 -3.96 -2.21 -6.19
N MET A 94 -4.53 -3.41 -6.30
CA MET A 94 -4.72 -4.09 -7.59
C MET A 94 -5.65 -3.31 -8.53
N ASP A 95 -6.79 -2.82 -8.04
CA ASP A 95 -7.75 -2.06 -8.85
C ASP A 95 -7.16 -0.75 -9.39
N ASN A 96 -6.32 -0.08 -8.61
CA ASN A 96 -5.54 1.07 -9.07
C ASN A 96 -4.71 0.69 -10.31
N ILE A 97 -3.94 -0.40 -10.22
CA ILE A 97 -3.08 -0.86 -11.32
C ILE A 97 -3.92 -1.26 -12.54
N LEU A 98 -5.02 -2.00 -12.35
CA LEU A 98 -5.86 -2.46 -13.46
C LEU A 98 -6.54 -1.30 -14.20
N THR A 99 -6.80 -0.18 -13.52
CA THR A 99 -7.27 1.03 -14.17
C THR A 99 -6.27 1.56 -15.19
N ASN A 100 -4.95 1.44 -14.94
CA ASN A 100 -3.94 1.74 -15.98
C ASN A 100 -4.15 0.90 -17.23
N TYR A 101 -4.32 -0.41 -17.04
CA TYR A 101 -4.38 -1.37 -18.14
C TYR A 101 -5.61 -1.14 -19.02
N ARG A 102 -6.79 -0.92 -18.42
CA ARG A 102 -8.04 -0.66 -19.15
C ARG A 102 -7.96 0.60 -20.00
N GLU A 103 -7.38 1.68 -19.46
CA GLU A 103 -7.20 2.94 -20.19
C GLU A 103 -6.15 2.84 -21.32
N GLN A 104 -5.06 2.10 -21.11
CA GLN A 104 -4.06 1.86 -22.15
C GLN A 104 -4.62 1.01 -23.30
N VAL A 105 -5.38 -0.05 -23.00
CA VAL A 105 -6.03 -0.90 -24.00
C VAL A 105 -7.15 -0.16 -24.73
N GLY A 106 -7.94 0.65 -24.04
CA GLY A 106 -9.01 1.46 -24.63
C GLY A 106 -8.51 2.49 -25.65
N LYS A 107 -7.27 3.00 -25.50
CA LYS A 107 -6.63 3.92 -26.45
C LYS A 107 -5.93 3.24 -27.62
N GLY A 108 -5.69 1.92 -27.56
CA GLY A 108 -4.99 1.15 -28.60
C GLY A 108 -5.90 0.44 -29.60
N GLY A 109 -7.23 0.44 -29.39
CA GLY A 109 -8.21 -0.24 -30.25
C GLY A 109 -8.86 0.64 -31.34
N GLY A 110 -8.36 1.87 -31.52
CA GLY A 110 -8.82 2.81 -32.54
C GLY A 110 -7.73 3.13 -33.54
N ALA A 111 -7.30 2.15 -34.32
CA ALA A 111 -6.50 2.32 -35.53
C ALA A 111 -6.99 1.34 -36.60
#